data_AF-A0A7S1FFN1-F1
#
_entry.id   AF-A0A7S1FFN1-F1
#
_cell.length_a   1.000
_cell.length_b   1.000
_cell.length_c   1.000
_cell.angle_alpha   90.00
_cell.angle_beta   90.00
_cell.angle_gamma   90.00
#
_symmetry.space_group_name_H-M   'P 1'
#
loop_
_entity.id
_entity.type
_entity.pdbx_description
1 polymer ?
#
loop_
_entity_poly.entity_id
_entity_poly.type
_entity_poly.pdbx_seq_one_letter_code
_entity_poly.pdbx_strand_id
1 'polypeptide(L)'
;TFAHDTAWSDPLSGASLAARVCGGDESLALSKTQLDLVEEIELYLRPTDLLNFVSLPMAEGQVLCYLSVVIWFLVVVSEMQKSCDFLAGVGLSCPVTWWRSTLRTEQDRVLLASISVPRLIAVCFVTGVRLMIALLLLLVGVDWLLVTTSVEDMLLNAAALSFIMDLDELVFLTMLTGRSRTVLRRTRTPEIAISGLRSVADTSLIWIGFFLLVLRVAPILSSNVGIMEDLRIALCGGNLDFVTFVANGPVILFETAEYNDELPLTYESDAVLEAVWISDVTAVNYSWVDTGFPWDSYSFSETVQSFPCNDRVDPTPTTQ
;
A
#
# COMPACT_ATOMS: atom_id res chain seq x y z
N THR A 1 19.55 13.19 -17.39
CA THR A 1 20.11 14.49 -17.84
C THR A 1 19.30 15.67 -17.34
N PHE A 2 17.96 15.65 -17.42
CA PHE A 2 17.12 16.75 -16.90
C PHE A 2 17.43 17.17 -15.45
N ALA A 3 17.67 16.21 -14.55
CA ALA A 3 17.99 16.50 -13.15
C ALA A 3 19.34 17.21 -12.92
N HIS A 4 20.22 17.23 -13.93
CA HIS A 4 21.49 17.93 -13.92
C HIS A 4 21.50 19.08 -14.93
N ASP A 5 20.36 19.61 -15.37
CA ASP A 5 20.36 20.81 -16.23
C ASP A 5 20.46 22.06 -15.35
N THR A 6 21.32 23.00 -15.73
CA THR A 6 21.40 24.34 -15.11
C THR A 6 20.07 25.09 -15.09
N ALA A 7 19.13 24.78 -16.00
CA ALA A 7 17.81 25.39 -16.01
C ALA A 7 16.94 24.97 -14.81
N TRP A 8 17.25 23.84 -14.18
CA TRP A 8 16.48 23.26 -13.07
C TRP A 8 17.24 23.25 -11.73
N SER A 9 18.45 23.81 -11.68
CA SER A 9 19.13 24.01 -10.40
C SER A 9 18.46 25.10 -9.58
N ASP A 10 18.51 24.97 -8.26
CA ASP A 10 17.99 26.01 -7.38
C ASP A 10 18.88 27.26 -7.45
N PRO A 11 18.35 28.44 -7.83
CA PRO A 11 19.13 29.66 -7.86
C PRO A 11 19.63 30.10 -6.47
N LEU A 12 18.94 29.69 -5.38
CA LEU A 12 19.27 30.12 -4.02
C LEU A 12 20.36 29.25 -3.39
N SER A 13 20.13 27.93 -3.28
CA SER A 13 21.13 27.01 -2.71
C SER A 13 22.26 26.71 -3.69
N GLY A 14 22.05 26.91 -4.99
CA GLY A 14 22.97 26.49 -6.04
C GLY A 14 23.04 24.96 -6.18
N ALA A 15 22.20 24.19 -5.48
CA ALA A 15 22.17 22.74 -5.54
C ALA A 15 21.49 22.24 -6.83
N SER A 16 21.95 21.11 -7.34
CA SER A 16 21.32 20.46 -8.49
C SER A 16 19.93 19.91 -8.12
N LEU A 17 19.04 19.76 -9.11
CA LEU A 17 17.74 19.15 -8.89
C LEU A 17 17.88 17.71 -8.37
N ALA A 18 18.88 16.97 -8.88
CA ALA A 18 19.17 15.60 -8.44
C ALA A 18 19.54 15.56 -6.95
N ALA A 19 20.43 16.44 -6.50
CA ALA A 19 20.86 16.51 -5.10
C ALA A 19 19.67 16.84 -4.17
N ARG A 20 18.80 17.77 -4.58
CA ARG A 20 17.59 18.12 -3.81
C ARG A 20 16.57 16.97 -3.73
N VAL A 21 16.31 16.28 -4.85
CA VAL A 21 15.38 15.13 -4.89
C VAL A 21 15.89 14.00 -4.00
N CYS A 22 17.17 13.66 -4.10
CA CYS A 22 17.77 12.61 -3.28
C CYS A 22 18.00 13.03 -1.82
N GLY A 23 18.03 14.34 -1.56
CA GLY A 23 18.09 14.91 -0.22
C GLY A 23 16.73 15.03 0.47
N GLY A 24 15.63 14.75 -0.21
CA GLY A 24 14.30 14.78 0.42
C GLY A 24 13.60 16.15 0.43
N ASP A 25 13.98 17.08 -0.46
CA ASP A 25 13.47 18.46 -0.41
C ASP A 25 11.97 18.58 -0.77
N GLU A 26 11.11 18.74 0.24
CA GLU A 26 9.66 18.88 0.07
C GLU A 26 9.22 20.15 -0.71
N SER A 27 10.09 21.14 -0.87
CA SER A 27 9.77 22.40 -1.58
C SER A 27 9.72 22.24 -3.11
N LEU A 28 10.08 21.07 -3.64
CA LEU A 28 10.12 20.76 -5.05
C LEU A 28 8.72 20.60 -5.68
N ALA A 29 8.16 21.70 -6.21
CA ALA A 29 6.86 21.67 -6.88
C ALA A 29 6.87 20.90 -8.23
N LEU A 30 8.00 20.90 -8.95
CA LEU A 30 8.09 20.37 -10.32
C LEU A 30 8.48 18.89 -10.40
N SER A 31 9.14 18.36 -9.37
CA SER A 31 9.70 17.00 -9.33
C SER A 31 9.16 16.16 -8.17
N LYS A 32 8.00 16.53 -7.61
CA LYS A 32 7.37 15.82 -6.50
C LYS A 32 7.22 14.31 -6.75
N THR A 33 6.82 13.89 -7.94
CA THR A 33 6.70 12.46 -8.28
C THR A 33 8.03 11.69 -8.19
N GLN A 34 9.17 12.35 -8.45
CA GLN A 34 10.49 11.72 -8.33
C GLN A 34 10.92 11.64 -6.87
N LEU A 35 10.63 12.69 -6.09
CA LEU A 35 10.82 12.70 -4.64
C LEU A 35 10.00 11.59 -3.98
N ASP A 36 8.70 11.52 -4.25
CA ASP A 36 7.79 10.51 -3.70
C ASP A 36 8.29 9.09 -4.04
N LEU A 37 8.78 8.87 -5.27
CA LEU A 37 9.35 7.59 -5.70
C LEU A 37 10.63 7.23 -4.94
N VAL A 38 11.54 8.19 -4.73
CA VAL A 38 12.78 7.96 -3.97
C VAL A 38 12.45 7.66 -2.52
N GLU A 39 11.55 8.41 -1.90
CA GLU A 39 11.10 8.19 -0.53
C GLU A 39 10.47 6.78 -0.37
N GLU A 40 9.61 6.37 -1.30
CA GLU A 40 9.01 5.03 -1.30
C GLU A 40 10.07 3.93 -1.40
N ILE A 41 11.08 4.10 -2.27
CA ILE A 41 12.19 3.15 -2.42
C ILE A 41 13.01 3.06 -1.13
N GLU A 42 13.34 4.19 -0.50
CA GLU A 42 14.11 4.20 0.74
C GLU A 42 13.33 3.57 1.90
N LEU A 43 12.04 3.84 1.99
CA LEU A 43 11.15 3.23 2.98
C LEU A 43 11.04 1.71 2.74
N TYR A 44 10.94 1.28 1.49
CA TYR A 44 10.93 -0.13 1.12
C TYR A 44 12.23 -0.86 1.51
N LEU A 45 13.38 -0.23 1.26
CA LEU A 45 14.73 -0.77 1.52
C LEU A 45 15.18 -0.63 2.98
N ARG A 46 14.44 0.09 3.82
CA ARG A 46 14.81 0.36 5.20
C ARG A 46 15.07 -0.97 5.95
N PRO A 47 16.27 -1.16 6.52
CA PRO A 47 16.58 -2.38 7.27
C PRO A 47 15.68 -2.44 8.49
N THR A 48 15.06 -3.60 8.71
CA THR A 48 14.14 -3.80 9.82
C THR A 48 14.75 -4.71 10.89
N ASP A 49 14.74 -4.24 12.13
CA ASP A 49 15.25 -4.99 13.28
C ASP A 49 14.28 -6.06 13.83
N LEU A 50 13.02 -6.09 13.36
CA LEU A 50 11.96 -7.00 13.89
C LEU A 50 12.35 -8.48 13.85
N LEU A 51 13.19 -8.89 12.91
CA LEU A 51 13.62 -10.28 12.73
C LEU A 51 15.11 -10.51 13.03
N ASN A 52 15.76 -9.57 13.75
CA ASN A 52 17.16 -9.73 14.17
C ASN A 52 17.42 -11.03 14.96
N PHE A 53 16.39 -11.60 15.61
CA PHE A 53 16.51 -12.90 16.29
C PHE A 53 16.84 -14.07 15.34
N VAL A 54 16.45 -13.98 14.06
CA VAL A 54 16.66 -15.03 13.04
C VAL A 54 17.94 -14.77 12.23
N SER A 55 18.67 -13.67 12.49
CA SER A 55 19.86 -13.27 11.73
C SER A 55 19.63 -13.15 10.21
N LEU A 56 18.40 -12.89 9.78
CA LEU A 56 18.04 -12.67 8.38
C LEU A 56 17.90 -11.16 8.13
N PRO A 57 18.79 -10.52 7.35
CA PRO A 57 18.62 -9.12 6.96
C PRO A 57 17.45 -9.03 5.99
N MET A 58 16.32 -8.48 6.44
CA MET A 58 15.14 -8.23 5.61
C MET A 58 14.82 -6.74 5.59
N ALA A 59 14.43 -6.25 4.41
CA ALA A 59 13.95 -4.89 4.27
C ALA A 59 12.50 -4.77 4.76
N GLU A 60 12.10 -3.60 5.25
CA GLU A 60 10.77 -3.33 5.80
C GLU A 60 9.67 -3.70 4.80
N GLY A 61 9.83 -3.26 3.54
CA GLY A 61 8.91 -3.56 2.46
C GLY A 61 8.74 -5.07 2.24
N GLN A 62 9.82 -5.85 2.31
CA GLN A 62 9.75 -7.30 2.15
C GLN A 62 8.91 -7.96 3.24
N VAL A 63 9.06 -7.52 4.50
CA VAL A 63 8.29 -8.08 5.63
C VAL A 63 6.80 -7.84 5.42
N LEU A 64 6.42 -6.62 5.01
CA LEU A 64 5.03 -6.26 4.75
C LEU A 64 4.43 -7.04 3.57
N CYS A 65 5.22 -7.25 2.50
CA CYS A 65 4.83 -8.14 1.39
C CYS A 65 4.54 -9.56 1.89
N TYR A 66 5.44 -10.14 2.70
CA TYR A 66 5.26 -11.49 3.24
C TYR A 66 4.02 -11.58 4.12
N LEU A 67 3.79 -10.61 5.01
CA LEU A 67 2.62 -10.59 5.87
C LEU A 67 1.33 -10.53 5.05
N SER A 68 1.29 -9.70 4.01
CA SER A 68 0.14 -9.59 3.11
C SER A 68 -0.14 -10.91 2.38
N VAL A 69 0.90 -11.57 1.88
CA VAL A 69 0.77 -12.89 1.23
C VAL A 69 0.35 -13.98 2.22
N VAL A 70 0.85 -13.95 3.46
CA VAL A 70 0.46 -14.89 4.53
C VAL A 70 -1.01 -14.72 4.86
N ILE A 71 -1.47 -13.48 5.06
CA ILE A 71 -2.87 -13.17 5.35
C ILE A 71 -3.75 -13.65 4.19
N TRP A 72 -3.37 -13.33 2.94
CA TRP A 72 -4.10 -13.77 1.75
C TRP A 72 -4.20 -15.30 1.66
N PHE A 73 -3.09 -16.00 1.92
CA PHE A 73 -3.09 -17.46 1.97
C PHE A 73 -4.02 -18.01 3.06
N LEU A 74 -4.01 -17.43 4.27
CA LEU A 74 -4.90 -17.86 5.36
C LEU A 74 -6.37 -17.66 5.00
N VAL A 75 -6.72 -16.54 4.35
CA VAL A 75 -8.08 -16.28 3.84
C VAL A 75 -8.50 -17.39 2.87
N VAL A 76 -7.67 -17.70 1.86
CA VAL A 76 -7.96 -18.76 0.88
C VAL A 76 -8.09 -20.12 1.56
N VAL A 77 -7.16 -20.47 2.46
CA VAL A 77 -7.18 -21.76 3.19
C VAL A 77 -8.46 -21.89 4.00
N SER A 78 -8.90 -20.81 4.66
CA SER A 78 -10.14 -20.84 5.43
C SER A 78 -11.35 -21.18 4.53
N GLU A 79 -11.37 -20.68 3.30
CA GLU A 79 -12.45 -20.95 2.35
C GLU A 79 -12.38 -22.35 1.75
N MET A 80 -11.16 -22.84 1.50
CA MET A 80 -10.93 -24.23 1.09
C MET A 80 -11.36 -25.21 2.18
N GLN A 81 -11.04 -24.93 3.46
CA GLN A 81 -11.46 -25.75 4.59
C GLN A 81 -12.98 -25.83 4.69
N LYS A 82 -13.69 -24.69 4.64
CA LYS A 82 -15.17 -24.68 4.64
C LYS A 82 -15.74 -25.53 3.50
N SER A 83 -15.16 -25.43 2.31
CA SER A 83 -15.59 -26.18 1.12
C SER A 83 -15.32 -27.68 1.25
N CYS A 84 -14.17 -28.07 1.81
CA CYS A 84 -13.81 -29.46 2.09
C CYS A 84 -14.66 -30.08 3.20
N ASP A 85 -14.94 -29.33 4.27
CA ASP A 85 -15.80 -29.76 5.37
C ASP A 85 -17.24 -29.94 4.91
N PHE A 86 -17.73 -29.02 4.07
CA PHE A 86 -19.02 -29.18 3.42
C PHE A 86 -19.08 -30.43 2.55
N LEU A 87 -18.08 -30.64 1.68
CA LEU A 87 -18.02 -31.81 0.80
C LEU A 87 -17.98 -33.12 1.59
N ALA A 88 -17.16 -33.16 2.65
CA ALA A 88 -17.04 -34.34 3.47
C ALA A 88 -18.25 -34.57 4.37
N GLY A 89 -18.93 -33.52 4.85
CA GLY A 89 -20.20 -33.65 5.55
C GLY A 89 -21.29 -34.24 4.68
N VAL A 90 -21.40 -33.76 3.44
CA VAL A 90 -22.35 -34.32 2.48
C VAL A 90 -21.98 -35.76 2.10
N GLY A 91 -20.69 -36.05 1.89
CA GLY A 91 -20.22 -37.37 1.46
C GLY A 91 -20.20 -38.44 2.55
N LEU A 92 -19.85 -38.09 3.79
CA LEU A 92 -19.72 -39.04 4.91
C LEU A 92 -21.00 -39.19 5.72
N SER A 93 -21.78 -38.11 5.91
CA SER A 93 -22.95 -38.13 6.79
C SER A 93 -24.23 -38.56 6.10
N CYS A 94 -24.31 -38.50 4.77
CA CYS A 94 -25.54 -38.85 4.03
C CYS A 94 -25.38 -40.19 3.29
N PRO A 95 -26.20 -41.22 3.60
CA PRO A 95 -26.24 -42.42 2.79
C PRO A 95 -26.73 -42.09 1.38
N VAL A 96 -25.99 -42.61 0.38
CA VAL A 96 -26.24 -42.35 -1.03
C VAL A 96 -27.33 -43.28 -1.56
N THR A 97 -28.41 -42.72 -2.10
CA THR A 97 -29.49 -43.47 -2.76
C THR A 97 -29.46 -43.25 -4.27
N TRP A 98 -29.85 -44.25 -5.05
CA TRP A 98 -29.79 -44.16 -6.51
C TRP A 98 -30.85 -43.22 -7.12
N TRP A 99 -32.04 -43.10 -6.53
CA TRP A 99 -33.20 -42.50 -7.23
C TRP A 99 -33.95 -41.39 -6.50
N ARG A 100 -34.02 -41.38 -5.16
CA ARG A 100 -34.81 -40.37 -4.41
C ARG A 100 -34.07 -39.87 -3.19
N SER A 101 -33.92 -38.55 -3.09
CA SER A 101 -33.50 -37.90 -1.85
C SER A 101 -34.67 -37.79 -0.89
N THR A 102 -34.47 -38.21 0.35
CA THR A 102 -35.48 -38.11 1.40
C THR A 102 -35.07 -37.04 2.41
N LEU A 103 -35.98 -36.11 2.67
CA LEU A 103 -35.88 -35.16 3.77
C LEU A 103 -36.75 -35.71 4.90
N ARG A 104 -36.17 -35.82 6.10
CA ARG A 104 -36.91 -36.22 7.29
C ARG A 104 -37.14 -34.97 8.13
N THR A 105 -38.40 -34.60 8.30
CA THR A 105 -38.77 -33.50 9.19
C THR A 105 -38.95 -34.06 10.59
N GLU A 106 -38.09 -33.66 11.52
CA GLU A 106 -38.15 -34.09 12.92
C GLU A 106 -38.20 -32.85 13.80
N GLN A 107 -39.26 -32.70 14.62
CA GLN A 107 -39.44 -31.60 15.57
C GLN A 107 -39.14 -30.20 15.00
N ASP A 108 -39.81 -29.83 13.89
CA ASP A 108 -39.66 -28.53 13.18
C ASP A 108 -38.30 -28.30 12.49
N ARG A 109 -37.45 -29.33 12.41
CA ARG A 109 -36.16 -29.29 11.71
C ARG A 109 -36.17 -30.21 10.51
N VAL A 110 -35.51 -29.78 9.43
CA VAL A 110 -35.37 -30.59 8.22
C VAL A 110 -34.00 -31.25 8.26
N LEU A 111 -33.97 -32.57 8.50
CA LEU A 111 -32.76 -33.39 8.43
C LEU A 111 -32.66 -34.01 7.03
N LEU A 112 -31.45 -33.96 6.45
CA LEU A 112 -31.16 -34.71 5.23
C LEU A 112 -30.99 -36.19 5.61
N ALA A 113 -31.91 -37.05 5.16
CA ALA A 113 -31.85 -38.48 5.46
C ALA A 113 -31.13 -39.28 4.38
N SER A 114 -31.26 -38.88 3.10
CA SER A 114 -30.48 -39.45 2.00
C SER A 114 -30.35 -38.47 0.84
N ILE A 115 -29.23 -38.54 0.13
CA ILE A 115 -28.97 -37.75 -1.09
C ILE A 115 -28.92 -38.67 -2.31
N SER A 116 -29.47 -38.20 -3.44
CA SER A 116 -29.40 -38.98 -4.68
C SER A 116 -28.04 -38.84 -5.34
N VAL A 117 -27.52 -39.91 -5.96
CA VAL A 117 -26.25 -39.90 -6.72
C VAL A 117 -26.11 -38.69 -7.65
N PRO A 118 -27.09 -38.36 -8.53
CA PRO A 118 -26.93 -37.21 -9.43
C PRO A 118 -26.82 -35.87 -8.70
N ARG A 119 -27.48 -35.71 -7.54
CA ARG A 119 -27.35 -34.51 -6.72
C ARG A 119 -26.00 -34.44 -6.02
N LEU A 120 -25.49 -35.58 -5.56
CA LEU A 120 -24.15 -35.66 -4.99
C LEU A 120 -23.09 -35.29 -6.03
N ILE A 121 -23.18 -35.82 -7.25
CA ILE A 121 -22.26 -35.46 -8.35
C ILE A 121 -22.35 -33.96 -8.66
N ALA A 122 -23.56 -33.40 -8.74
CA ALA A 122 -23.74 -31.97 -8.96
C ALA A 122 -23.13 -31.12 -7.84
N VAL A 123 -23.31 -31.52 -6.57
CA VAL A 123 -22.67 -30.85 -5.42
C VAL A 123 -21.16 -30.95 -5.49
N CYS A 124 -20.60 -32.15 -5.72
CA CYS A 124 -19.17 -32.35 -5.88
C CYS A 124 -18.59 -31.51 -7.03
N PHE A 125 -19.31 -31.43 -8.16
CA PHE A 125 -18.90 -30.63 -9.31
C PHE A 125 -18.88 -29.13 -8.98
N VAL A 126 -19.95 -28.60 -8.39
CA VAL A 126 -20.04 -27.18 -8.01
C VAL A 126 -18.96 -26.83 -6.98
N THR A 127 -18.79 -27.65 -5.94
CA THR A 127 -17.73 -27.43 -4.94
C THR A 127 -16.34 -27.56 -5.55
N GLY A 128 -16.14 -28.49 -6.49
CA GLY A 128 -14.87 -28.63 -7.21
C GLY A 128 -14.52 -27.40 -8.04
N VAL A 129 -15.51 -26.83 -8.75
CA VAL A 129 -15.33 -25.56 -9.47
C VAL A 129 -15.00 -24.43 -8.49
N ARG A 130 -15.67 -24.37 -7.34
CA ARG A 130 -15.38 -23.36 -6.30
C ARG A 130 -13.94 -23.45 -5.78
N LEU A 131 -13.48 -24.66 -5.46
CA LEU A 131 -12.09 -24.90 -5.03
C LEU A 131 -11.09 -24.53 -6.13
N MET A 132 -11.41 -24.86 -7.39
CA MET A 132 -10.56 -24.48 -8.53
C MET A 132 -10.45 -22.95 -8.65
N ILE A 133 -11.57 -22.23 -8.55
CA ILE A 133 -11.57 -20.75 -8.58
C ILE A 133 -10.76 -20.19 -7.41
N ALA A 134 -10.93 -20.70 -6.19
CA ALA A 134 -10.17 -20.27 -5.02
C ALA A 134 -8.64 -20.48 -5.21
N LEU A 135 -8.24 -21.61 -5.79
CA LEU A 135 -6.83 -21.88 -6.12
C LEU A 135 -6.29 -20.95 -7.21
N LEU A 136 -7.07 -20.66 -8.25
CA LEU A 136 -6.68 -19.70 -9.28
C LEU A 136 -6.55 -18.29 -8.70
N LEU A 137 -7.49 -17.87 -7.85
CA LEU A 137 -7.43 -16.59 -7.14
C LEU A 137 -6.22 -16.51 -6.21
N LEU A 138 -5.83 -17.61 -5.55
CA LEU A 138 -4.61 -17.64 -4.74
C LEU A 138 -3.38 -17.34 -5.61
N LEU A 139 -3.21 -18.06 -6.72
CA LEU A 139 -2.04 -17.89 -7.59
C LEU A 139 -1.99 -16.49 -8.21
N VAL A 140 -3.10 -16.05 -8.81
CA VAL A 140 -3.19 -14.72 -9.45
C VAL A 140 -3.09 -13.61 -8.42
N GLY A 141 -3.70 -13.78 -7.24
CA GLY A 141 -3.65 -12.80 -6.16
C GLY A 141 -2.25 -12.66 -5.58
N VAL A 142 -1.48 -13.75 -5.44
CA VAL A 142 -0.07 -13.69 -5.03
C VAL A 142 0.75 -12.95 -6.07
N ASP A 143 0.63 -13.30 -7.35
CA ASP A 143 1.37 -12.61 -8.42
C ASP A 143 1.01 -11.11 -8.46
N TRP A 144 -0.26 -10.75 -8.27
CA TRP A 144 -0.70 -9.35 -8.22
C TRP A 144 -0.15 -8.59 -7.00
N LEU A 145 -0.15 -9.21 -5.82
CA LEU A 145 0.45 -8.62 -4.62
C LEU A 145 1.96 -8.41 -4.80
N LEU A 146 2.68 -9.32 -5.46
CA LEU A 146 4.13 -9.20 -5.66
C LEU A 146 4.54 -8.12 -6.68
N VAL A 147 3.64 -7.70 -7.56
CA VAL A 147 3.87 -6.62 -8.53
C VAL A 147 3.65 -5.24 -7.89
N THR A 148 2.91 -5.17 -6.79
CA THR A 148 2.63 -3.91 -6.10
C THR A 148 3.87 -3.45 -5.32
N THR A 149 4.39 -2.26 -5.65
CA THR A 149 5.58 -1.68 -4.99
C THR A 149 5.23 -0.84 -3.77
N SER A 150 4.07 -0.16 -3.82
CA SER A 150 3.56 0.67 -2.74
C SER A 150 3.02 -0.16 -1.60
N VAL A 151 3.58 0.05 -0.41
CA VAL A 151 3.22 -0.64 0.83
C VAL A 151 1.75 -0.44 1.18
N GLU A 152 1.23 0.78 1.04
CA GLU A 152 -0.17 1.11 1.31
C GLU A 152 -1.10 0.34 0.37
N ASP A 153 -0.74 0.32 -0.92
CA ASP A 153 -1.50 -0.39 -1.93
C ASP A 153 -1.50 -1.89 -1.69
N MET A 154 -0.44 -2.49 -1.14
CA MET A 154 -0.40 -3.94 -0.87
C MET A 154 -1.50 -4.39 0.09
N LEU A 155 -1.70 -3.65 1.19
CA LEU A 155 -2.71 -3.98 2.20
C LEU A 155 -4.12 -3.78 1.66
N LEU A 156 -4.33 -2.68 0.92
CA LEU A 156 -5.60 -2.36 0.30
C LEU A 156 -5.97 -3.40 -0.78
N ASN A 157 -4.98 -3.83 -1.57
CA ASN A 157 -5.09 -4.88 -2.57
C ASN A 157 -5.42 -6.25 -1.93
N ALA A 158 -4.76 -6.61 -0.83
CA ALA A 158 -5.07 -7.84 -0.09
C ALA A 158 -6.50 -7.83 0.48
N ALA A 159 -6.94 -6.70 1.03
CA ALA A 159 -8.31 -6.55 1.53
C ALA A 159 -9.35 -6.64 0.39
N ALA A 160 -9.08 -6.02 -0.76
CA ALA A 160 -9.95 -6.09 -1.94
C ALA A 160 -10.08 -7.52 -2.47
N LEU A 161 -8.98 -8.28 -2.51
CA LEU A 161 -8.98 -9.70 -2.89
C LEU A 161 -9.84 -10.55 -1.94
N SER A 162 -9.78 -10.29 -0.62
CA SER A 162 -10.66 -10.94 0.36
C SER A 162 -12.13 -10.66 0.07
N PHE A 163 -12.47 -9.41 -0.25
CA PHE A 163 -13.83 -9.04 -0.61
C PHE A 163 -14.31 -9.74 -1.90
N ILE A 164 -13.45 -9.86 -2.92
CA ILE A 164 -13.77 -10.57 -4.15
C ILE A 164 -14.05 -12.05 -3.88
N MET A 165 -13.34 -12.66 -2.94
CA MET A 165 -13.61 -14.05 -2.53
C MET A 165 -15.00 -14.20 -1.92
N ASP A 166 -15.42 -13.28 -1.05
CA ASP A 166 -16.73 -13.31 -0.39
C ASP A 166 -17.90 -12.94 -1.33
N LEU A 167 -17.59 -12.32 -2.47
CA LEU A 167 -18.60 -11.87 -3.44
C LEU A 167 -19.36 -13.06 -4.04
N ASP A 168 -18.70 -14.21 -4.24
CA ASP A 168 -19.34 -15.40 -4.82
C ASP A 168 -20.51 -15.90 -3.94
N GLU A 169 -20.29 -15.92 -2.63
CA GLU A 169 -21.28 -16.29 -1.63
C GLU A 169 -22.39 -15.25 -1.54
N LEU A 170 -22.06 -13.96 -1.58
CA LEU A 170 -23.05 -12.88 -1.56
C LEU A 170 -23.96 -12.93 -2.80
N VAL A 171 -23.38 -13.15 -3.99
CA VAL A 171 -24.14 -13.31 -5.23
C VAL A 171 -25.02 -14.56 -5.15
N PHE A 172 -24.50 -15.68 -4.66
CA PHE A 172 -25.30 -16.87 -4.45
C PHE A 172 -26.49 -16.59 -3.53
N LEU A 173 -26.26 -15.98 -2.36
CA LEU A 173 -27.31 -15.65 -1.40
C LEU A 173 -28.36 -14.70 -1.96
N THR A 174 -27.96 -13.73 -2.77
CA THR A 174 -28.88 -12.78 -3.43
C THR A 174 -29.71 -13.41 -4.54
N MET A 175 -29.13 -14.34 -5.31
CA MET A 175 -29.84 -15.06 -6.38
C MET A 175 -30.77 -16.17 -5.88
N LEU A 176 -30.63 -16.61 -4.62
CA LEU A 176 -31.54 -17.60 -4.04
C LEU A 176 -32.97 -17.06 -3.91
N THR A 177 -33.93 -17.77 -4.51
CA THR A 177 -35.37 -17.50 -4.35
C THR A 177 -35.83 -17.60 -2.90
N GLY A 178 -36.92 -16.91 -2.53
CA GLY A 178 -37.44 -16.91 -1.15
C GLY A 178 -37.71 -18.32 -0.59
N ARG A 179 -38.18 -19.25 -1.43
CA ARG A 179 -38.43 -20.65 -1.04
C ARG A 179 -37.14 -21.42 -0.71
N SER A 180 -36.09 -21.26 -1.53
CA SER A 180 -34.79 -21.89 -1.27
C SER A 180 -34.12 -21.33 -0.01
N ARG A 181 -34.28 -20.03 0.27
CA ARG A 181 -33.80 -19.42 1.53
C ARG A 181 -34.49 -20.02 2.76
N THR A 182 -35.81 -20.23 2.72
CA THR A 182 -36.53 -20.87 3.83
C THR A 182 -36.06 -22.30 4.08
N VAL A 183 -35.79 -23.07 3.02
CA VAL A 183 -35.26 -24.44 3.13
C VAL A 183 -33.84 -24.44 3.68
N LEU A 184 -32.95 -23.60 3.14
CA LEU A 184 -31.56 -23.48 3.59
C LEU A 184 -31.49 -23.11 5.08
N ARG A 185 -32.28 -22.13 5.52
CA ARG A 185 -32.32 -21.67 6.92
C ARG A 185 -32.87 -22.74 7.89
N ARG A 186 -33.71 -23.66 7.41
CA ARG A 186 -34.25 -24.77 8.21
C ARG A 186 -33.39 -26.05 8.15
N THR A 187 -32.40 -26.08 7.26
CA THR A 187 -31.50 -27.22 7.11
C THR A 187 -30.36 -27.06 8.10
N ARG A 188 -30.25 -27.98 9.06
CA ARG A 188 -29.07 -28.04 9.93
C ARG A 188 -27.99 -28.83 9.21
N THR A 189 -26.78 -28.29 9.15
CA THR A 189 -25.60 -29.05 8.72
C THR A 189 -25.45 -30.26 9.64
N PRO A 190 -25.29 -31.48 9.11
CA PRO A 190 -25.06 -32.65 9.94
C PRO A 190 -23.80 -32.39 10.79
N GLU A 191 -23.92 -32.57 12.11
CA GLU A 191 -22.76 -32.53 13.01
C GLU A 191 -21.89 -33.73 12.69
N ILE A 192 -20.83 -33.50 11.93
CA ILE A 192 -19.88 -34.55 11.58
C ILE A 192 -19.07 -34.84 12.84
N ALA A 193 -19.13 -36.07 13.35
CA ALA A 193 -18.15 -36.55 14.31
C ALA A 193 -16.83 -36.78 13.56
N ILE A 194 -16.04 -35.72 13.41
CA ILE A 194 -14.77 -35.76 12.69
C ILE A 194 -13.79 -36.64 13.49
N SER A 195 -13.35 -37.75 12.91
CA SER A 195 -12.30 -38.59 13.50
C SER A 195 -10.99 -37.80 13.55
N GLY A 196 -10.29 -37.82 14.69
CA GLY A 196 -9.03 -37.06 14.89
C GLY A 196 -7.93 -37.34 13.85
N LEU A 197 -7.98 -38.47 13.15
CA LEU A 197 -7.02 -38.83 12.10
C LEU A 197 -7.09 -37.89 10.87
N ARG A 198 -8.27 -37.35 10.54
CA ARG A 198 -8.44 -36.44 9.39
C ARG A 198 -7.87 -35.04 9.66
N SER A 199 -7.96 -34.58 10.91
CA SER A 199 -7.41 -33.28 11.33
C SER A 199 -5.89 -33.17 11.14
N VAL A 200 -5.16 -34.28 11.33
CA VAL A 200 -3.69 -34.30 11.17
C VAL A 200 -3.27 -34.18 9.70
N ALA A 201 -3.96 -34.88 8.79
CA ALA A 201 -3.68 -34.82 7.36
C ALA A 201 -4.03 -33.45 6.76
N ASP A 202 -5.13 -32.84 7.20
CA ASP A 202 -5.53 -31.51 6.74
C ASP A 202 -4.51 -30.44 7.18
N THR A 203 -4.02 -30.56 8.42
CA THR A 203 -3.00 -29.64 8.95
C THR A 203 -1.67 -29.76 8.20
N SER A 204 -1.22 -30.98 7.88
CA SER A 204 0.05 -31.17 7.17
C SER A 204 0.00 -30.65 5.73
N LEU A 205 -1.12 -30.82 5.02
CA LEU A 205 -1.32 -30.28 3.68
C LEU A 205 -1.26 -28.74 3.66
N ILE A 206 -1.82 -28.08 4.68
CA ILE A 206 -1.77 -26.62 4.83
C ILE A 206 -0.33 -26.15 5.01
N TRP A 207 0.44 -26.79 5.89
CA TRP A 207 1.85 -26.45 6.09
C TRP A 207 2.70 -26.71 4.84
N ILE A 208 2.45 -27.80 4.12
CA ILE A 208 3.10 -28.08 2.84
C ILE A 208 2.77 -26.98 1.82
N GLY A 209 1.49 -26.61 1.70
CA GLY A 209 1.06 -25.53 0.81
C GLY A 209 1.69 -24.19 1.16
N PHE A 210 1.74 -23.86 2.45
CA PHE A 210 2.40 -22.65 2.96
C PHE A 210 3.89 -22.65 2.65
N PHE A 211 4.58 -23.77 2.89
CA PHE A 211 6.00 -23.89 2.59
C PHE A 211 6.29 -23.75 1.09
N LEU A 212 5.49 -24.38 0.23
CA LEU A 212 5.58 -24.23 -1.23
C LEU A 212 5.33 -22.79 -1.67
N LEU A 213 4.37 -22.09 -1.05
CA LEU A 213 4.10 -20.68 -1.31
C LEU A 213 5.31 -19.81 -0.93
N VAL A 214 5.88 -19.99 0.26
CA VAL A 214 7.07 -19.25 0.70
C VAL A 214 8.26 -19.52 -0.23
N LEU A 215 8.51 -20.78 -0.60
CA LEU A 215 9.56 -21.14 -1.55
C LEU A 215 9.36 -20.48 -2.93
N ARG A 216 8.11 -20.31 -3.36
CA ARG A 216 7.77 -19.66 -4.63
C ARG A 216 7.97 -18.14 -4.58
N VAL A 217 7.61 -17.51 -3.46
CA VAL A 217 7.61 -16.05 -3.26
C VAL A 217 9.00 -15.51 -2.95
N ALA A 218 9.78 -16.22 -2.13
CA ALA A 218 11.08 -15.77 -1.66
C ALA A 218 12.06 -15.32 -2.76
N PRO A 219 12.26 -16.05 -3.87
CA PRO A 219 13.16 -15.61 -4.93
C PRO A 219 12.64 -14.36 -5.66
N ILE A 220 11.32 -14.21 -5.83
CA ILE A 220 10.75 -13.00 -6.44
C ILE A 220 11.04 -11.80 -5.54
N LEU A 221 10.76 -11.93 -4.25
CA LEU A 221 10.89 -10.81 -3.32
C LEU A 221 12.36 -10.41 -3.10
N SER A 222 13.26 -11.38 -3.13
CA SER A 222 14.70 -11.12 -3.14
C SER A 222 15.13 -10.39 -4.40
N SER A 223 14.56 -10.74 -5.57
CA SER A 223 14.84 -10.05 -6.82
C SER A 223 14.31 -8.62 -6.81
N ASN A 224 13.12 -8.38 -6.25
CA ASN A 224 12.52 -7.05 -6.17
C ASN A 224 13.37 -6.09 -5.33
N VAL A 225 13.95 -6.55 -4.21
CA VAL A 225 14.90 -5.72 -3.44
C VAL A 225 16.13 -5.35 -4.26
N GLY A 226 16.69 -6.30 -5.02
CA GLY A 226 17.81 -6.00 -5.91
C GLY A 226 17.45 -4.91 -6.94
N ILE A 227 16.27 -5.00 -7.53
CA ILE A 227 15.77 -3.99 -8.48
C ILE A 227 15.59 -2.63 -7.80
N MET A 228 15.04 -2.59 -6.59
CA MET A 228 14.86 -1.34 -5.85
C MET A 228 16.20 -0.70 -5.46
N GLU A 229 17.20 -1.50 -5.08
CA GLU A 229 18.55 -1.00 -4.82
C GLU A 229 19.20 -0.47 -6.10
N ASP A 230 19.06 -1.18 -7.23
CA ASP A 230 19.56 -0.73 -8.53
C ASP A 230 18.88 0.60 -8.96
N LEU A 231 17.58 0.74 -8.73
CA LEU A 231 16.84 1.97 -9.00
C LEU A 231 17.30 3.12 -8.09
N ARG A 232 17.51 2.85 -6.79
CA ARG A 232 18.07 3.82 -5.86
C ARG A 232 19.45 4.31 -6.32
N ILE A 233 20.33 3.39 -6.70
CA ILE A 233 21.67 3.72 -7.22
C ILE A 233 21.58 4.46 -8.56
N ALA A 234 20.63 4.11 -9.43
CA ALA A 234 20.46 4.79 -10.72
C ALA A 234 19.90 6.22 -10.57
N LEU A 235 19.08 6.47 -9.55
CA LEU A 235 18.49 7.79 -9.28
C LEU A 235 19.42 8.68 -8.44
N CYS A 236 20.01 8.13 -7.39
CA CYS A 236 20.71 8.87 -6.34
C CYS A 236 22.16 8.42 -6.12
N GLY A 237 22.69 7.54 -6.98
CA GLY A 237 24.10 7.16 -6.95
C GLY A 237 25.01 8.15 -7.69
N GLY A 238 26.31 8.06 -7.42
CA GLY A 238 27.31 8.88 -8.10
C GLY A 238 27.45 10.28 -7.50
N ASN A 239 27.98 11.21 -8.29
CA ASN A 239 28.09 12.61 -7.88
C ASN A 239 26.76 13.31 -8.20
N LEU A 240 26.07 13.81 -7.19
CA LEU A 240 24.82 14.56 -7.39
C LEU A 240 25.09 16.06 -7.53
N ASP A 241 26.28 16.51 -7.14
CA ASP A 241 26.64 17.92 -6.99
C ASP A 241 27.27 18.49 -8.27
N PHE A 242 26.59 18.27 -9.40
CA PHE A 242 26.96 18.92 -10.65
C PHE A 242 25.75 19.23 -11.53
N VAL A 243 25.93 20.23 -12.38
CA VAL A 243 24.99 20.62 -13.43
C VAL A 243 25.70 20.72 -14.77
N THR A 244 24.91 20.60 -15.83
CA THR A 244 25.35 20.56 -17.21
C THR A 244 24.58 21.59 -18.01
N PHE A 245 25.28 22.26 -18.91
CA PHE A 245 24.71 23.19 -19.86
C PHE A 245 25.23 22.87 -21.26
N VAL A 246 24.33 22.80 -22.25
CA VAL A 246 24.68 22.52 -23.64
C VAL A 246 24.69 23.82 -24.43
N ALA A 247 25.89 24.33 -24.70
CA ALA A 247 26.08 25.59 -25.43
C ALA A 247 26.46 25.32 -26.89
N ASN A 248 25.49 25.10 -27.79
CA ASN A 248 25.72 24.93 -29.24
C ASN A 248 26.85 23.91 -29.59
N GLY A 249 26.90 22.78 -28.89
CA GLY A 249 27.85 21.69 -29.18
C GLY A 249 28.50 21.12 -27.93
N PRO A 250 29.45 21.83 -27.28
CA PRO A 250 30.07 21.36 -26.06
C PRO A 250 29.08 21.27 -24.89
N VAL A 251 29.18 20.17 -24.14
CA VAL A 251 28.57 20.01 -22.82
C VAL A 251 29.56 20.58 -21.80
N ILE A 252 29.15 21.63 -21.09
CA ILE A 252 29.93 22.23 -20.01
C ILE A 252 29.39 21.69 -18.69
N LEU A 253 30.27 21.24 -17.81
CA LEU A 253 29.96 20.78 -16.46
C LEU A 253 30.36 21.86 -15.45
N PHE A 254 29.47 22.14 -14.51
CA PHE A 254 29.74 23.00 -13.35
C PHE A 254 29.47 22.19 -12.08
N GLU A 255 30.36 22.30 -11.09
CA GLU A 255 30.10 21.77 -9.75
C GLU A 255 29.05 22.64 -9.06
N THR A 256 28.10 21.99 -8.38
CA THR A 256 27.09 22.67 -7.55
C THR A 256 27.48 22.60 -6.08
N ALA A 257 26.80 23.40 -5.26
CA ALA A 257 26.89 23.23 -3.81
C ALA A 257 26.27 21.87 -3.42
N GLU A 258 26.82 21.27 -2.36
CA GLU A 258 26.22 20.12 -1.70
C GLU A 258 24.85 20.51 -1.15
N TYR A 259 23.87 19.64 -1.33
CA TYR A 259 22.54 19.87 -0.78
C TYR A 259 22.58 19.89 0.75
N ASN A 260 22.00 20.94 1.34
CA ASN A 260 21.83 21.07 2.77
C ASN A 260 20.37 21.45 3.06
N ASP A 261 19.70 20.65 3.89
CA ASP A 261 18.34 20.92 4.36
C ASP A 261 18.25 22.26 5.11
N GLU A 262 19.36 22.66 5.76
CA GLU A 262 19.50 23.98 6.34
C GLU A 262 19.84 24.97 5.22
N LEU A 263 18.80 25.47 4.55
CA LEU A 263 18.93 26.62 3.66
C LEU A 263 19.66 27.73 4.44
N PRO A 264 20.83 28.20 3.98
CA PRO A 264 21.41 29.40 4.56
C PRO A 264 20.37 30.50 4.37
N LEU A 265 19.94 31.14 5.46
CA LEU A 265 19.05 32.29 5.42
C LEU A 265 19.71 33.33 4.51
N THR A 266 19.25 33.37 3.26
CA THR A 266 19.70 34.35 2.29
C THR A 266 18.81 35.56 2.42
N TYR A 267 19.37 36.72 2.09
CA TYR A 267 18.65 37.99 2.11
C TYR A 267 17.36 37.92 1.27
N GLU A 268 17.37 37.13 0.19
CA GLU A 268 16.22 36.90 -0.69
C GLU A 268 15.13 36.05 -0.02
N SER A 269 15.50 34.99 0.73
CA SER A 269 14.52 34.19 1.47
C SER A 269 13.87 34.99 2.61
N ASP A 270 14.65 35.83 3.30
CA ASP A 270 14.12 36.72 4.35
C ASP A 270 13.17 37.78 3.75
N ALA A 271 13.49 38.35 2.60
CA ALA A 271 12.63 39.30 1.90
C ALA A 271 11.29 38.66 1.49
N VAL A 272 11.31 37.42 0.99
CA VAL A 272 10.08 36.69 0.64
C VAL A 272 9.26 36.35 1.89
N LEU A 273 9.91 35.88 2.96
CA LEU A 273 9.23 35.61 4.23
C LEU A 273 8.58 36.88 4.79
N GLU A 274 9.27 38.02 4.77
CA GLU A 274 8.72 39.31 5.19
C GLU A 274 7.54 39.74 4.31
N ALA A 275 7.64 39.58 2.99
CA ALA A 275 6.58 39.91 2.05
C ALA A 275 5.31 39.05 2.22
N VAL A 276 5.44 37.78 2.64
CA VAL A 276 4.30 36.88 2.90
C VAL A 276 3.43 37.38 4.06
N TRP A 277 4.02 38.03 5.06
CA TRP A 277 3.30 38.49 6.25
C TRP A 277 2.80 39.94 6.16
N ILE A 278 3.10 40.65 5.07
CA ILE A 278 2.66 42.03 4.86
C ILE A 278 1.28 42.06 4.17
N SER A 279 0.37 42.88 4.71
CA SER A 279 -1.01 43.04 4.20
C SER A 279 -1.11 43.84 2.90
N ASP A 280 -0.07 44.62 2.57
CA ASP A 280 0.03 45.40 1.34
C ASP A 280 1.42 45.25 0.70
N VAL A 281 1.50 44.41 -0.33
CA VAL A 281 2.74 44.08 -1.06
C VAL A 281 3.40 45.33 -1.67
N THR A 282 2.65 46.42 -1.87
CA THR A 282 3.22 47.67 -2.41
C THR A 282 4.14 48.37 -1.41
N ALA A 283 4.02 48.10 -0.10
CA ALA A 283 4.90 48.62 0.93
C ALA A 283 6.32 48.03 0.85
N VAL A 284 6.45 46.79 0.34
CA VAL A 284 7.74 46.09 0.20
C VAL A 284 8.61 46.75 -0.87
N ASN A 285 8.02 47.31 -1.92
CA ASN A 285 8.78 47.89 -3.05
C ASN A 285 9.67 49.09 -2.64
N TYR A 286 9.46 49.67 -1.46
CA TYR A 286 10.18 50.85 -0.97
C TYR A 286 11.24 50.55 0.10
N SER A 287 11.28 49.36 0.70
CA SER A 287 12.27 49.04 1.74
C SER A 287 13.60 48.49 1.20
N TRP A 288 13.63 47.96 -0.04
CA TRP A 288 14.78 47.20 -0.57
C TRP A 288 15.65 47.94 -1.58
N VAL A 289 15.36 49.21 -1.89
CA VAL A 289 16.15 50.02 -2.85
C VAL A 289 17.37 50.69 -2.20
N ASP A 290 17.59 50.54 -0.89
CA ASP A 290 18.61 51.31 -0.16
C ASP A 290 19.92 50.56 0.15
N THR A 291 20.36 49.67 -0.74
CA THR A 291 21.69 49.04 -0.63
C THR A 291 22.54 49.28 -1.88
N GLY A 292 23.12 50.49 -2.00
CA GLY A 292 24.37 50.63 -2.77
C GLY A 292 24.69 51.92 -3.52
N PHE A 293 24.05 53.06 -3.27
CA PHE A 293 24.57 54.35 -3.75
C PHE A 293 24.66 55.39 -2.62
N PRO A 294 25.83 56.02 -2.39
CA PRO A 294 25.98 57.03 -1.36
C PRO A 294 25.31 58.32 -1.86
N TRP A 295 24.11 58.62 -1.36
CA TRP A 295 23.60 59.97 -1.35
C TRP A 295 23.83 60.54 0.05
N ASP A 296 24.63 61.59 0.10
CA ASP A 296 24.89 62.37 1.29
C ASP A 296 23.60 62.76 2.03
N SER A 297 23.58 62.44 3.32
CA SER A 297 22.88 63.14 4.41
C SER A 297 21.56 63.84 4.06
N TYR A 298 20.45 63.14 4.25
CA TYR A 298 19.25 63.77 4.80
C TYR A 298 18.68 62.89 5.93
N SER A 299 18.65 63.47 7.12
CA SER A 299 17.96 62.95 8.28
C SER A 299 16.47 62.82 7.99
N PHE A 300 15.95 61.60 8.00
CA PHE A 300 14.51 61.37 8.09
C PHE A 300 14.18 60.99 9.54
N SER A 301 13.68 61.98 10.29
CA SER A 301 12.91 61.75 11.50
C SER A 301 11.46 61.45 11.11
N GLU A 302 10.79 60.62 11.92
CA GLU A 302 9.34 60.30 11.90
C GLU A 302 8.95 59.31 10.77
N THR A 303 8.24 58.20 10.99
CA THR A 303 7.35 57.78 12.09
C THR A 303 7.16 56.26 11.95
N VAL A 304 7.60 55.46 12.92
CA VAL A 304 7.14 54.06 13.07
C VAL A 304 5.87 54.12 13.89
N GLN A 305 4.71 54.14 13.23
CA GLN A 305 3.44 53.87 13.90
C GLN A 305 3.34 52.37 14.15
N SER A 306 3.39 52.01 15.43
CA SER A 306 3.07 50.70 15.96
C SER A 306 1.69 50.24 15.47
N PHE A 307 1.64 49.10 14.78
CA PHE A 307 0.38 48.38 14.56
C PHE A 307 -0.02 47.67 15.86
N PRO A 308 -1.27 47.79 16.33
CA PRO A 308 -1.78 46.98 17.42
C PRO A 308 -2.08 45.57 16.90
N CYS A 309 -1.44 44.55 17.50
CA CYS A 309 -1.91 43.18 17.43
C CYS A 309 -3.33 43.13 18.02
N ASN A 310 -4.33 42.99 17.15
CA ASN A 310 -5.73 42.91 17.54
C ASN A 310 -6.06 41.51 18.10
N ASP A 311 -7.05 41.52 18.98
CA ASP A 311 -7.31 40.50 19.99
C ASP A 311 -7.64 39.09 19.47
N ARG A 312 -7.16 38.14 20.25
CA ARG A 312 -7.53 36.73 20.28
C ARG A 312 -9.02 36.62 20.61
N VAL A 313 -9.84 36.21 19.64
CA VAL A 313 -11.25 35.87 19.87
C VAL A 313 -11.31 34.49 20.51
N ASP A 314 -11.61 34.44 21.81
CA ASP A 314 -12.00 33.21 22.51
C ASP A 314 -13.38 32.75 22.01
N PRO A 315 -13.55 31.48 21.59
CA PRO A 315 -14.87 30.93 21.31
C PRO A 315 -15.58 30.60 22.62
N THR A 316 -16.68 31.31 22.88
CA THR A 316 -17.66 30.94 23.91
C THR A 316 -18.54 29.77 23.42
N PRO A 317 -19.01 28.91 24.33
CA PRO A 317 -19.71 27.68 23.99
C PRO A 317 -21.19 27.94 23.73
N THR A 318 -21.70 27.53 22.56
CA THR A 318 -23.14 27.41 22.32
C THR A 318 -23.65 26.05 22.74
N THR A 319 -24.48 26.08 23.78
CA THR A 319 -25.49 25.08 24.11
C THR A 319 -26.60 25.04 23.06
N GLN A 320 -26.85 23.87 22.50
CA GLN A 320 -28.18 23.31 22.23
C GLN A 320 -28.09 21.81 21.99
#